data_AF-A0AAV2SCH8-F1
#
_entry.id   AF-A0AAV2SCH8-F1
#
_cell.length_a   1.000
_cell.length_b   1.000
_cell.length_c   1.000
_cell.angle_alpha   90.00
_cell.angle_beta   90.00
_cell.angle_gamma   90.00
#
_symmetry.space_group_name_H-M   'P 1'
#
loop_
_entity.id
_entity.type
_entity.pdbx_description
1 polymer ?
#
loop_
_entity_poly.entity_id
_entity_poly.type
_entity_poly.pdbx_seq_one_letter_code
_entity_poly.pdbx_strand_id
1 'polypeptide(L)'
;MRPKWLPRSISNIIIAGVYYPGSNSVYAPNQDDIILHITENVHHLYKKYAKPLFIIMGDYNDLKVDEICDACHLKQIVKVPTRKKATLDLILTNKNNSLYNNPITLPSIGGSDHLCVLYQPIEHTNLKTTK
;
A
#
# COMPACT_ATOMS: atom_id res chain seq x y z
N MET A 1 -31.01 3.76 5.76
CA MET A 1 -29.68 3.73 5.10
C MET A 1 -29.06 2.36 5.35
N ARG A 2 -28.65 1.62 4.30
CA ARG A 2 -27.85 0.39 4.47
C ARG A 2 -26.37 0.77 4.57
N PRO A 3 -25.59 0.17 5.48
CA PRO A 3 -24.14 0.38 5.55
C PRO A 3 -23.48 -0.01 4.22
N LYS A 4 -22.46 0.72 3.80
CA LYS A 4 -21.57 0.28 2.71
C LYS A 4 -20.70 -0.85 3.25
N TRP A 5 -20.99 -2.08 2.81
CA TRP A 5 -20.22 -3.27 3.19
C TRP A 5 -19.01 -3.45 2.27
N LEU A 6 -17.98 -4.15 2.76
CA LEU A 6 -16.86 -4.57 1.92
C LEU A 6 -17.34 -5.48 0.79
N PRO A 7 -16.68 -5.46 -0.39
CA PRO A 7 -16.90 -6.44 -1.43
C PRO A 7 -16.73 -7.86 -0.88
N ARG A 8 -17.53 -8.83 -1.34
CA ARG A 8 -17.45 -10.25 -0.89
C ARG A 8 -16.06 -10.90 -1.03
N SER A 9 -15.18 -10.32 -1.85
CA SER A 9 -13.80 -10.77 -2.08
C SER A 9 -12.80 -10.30 -1.02
N ILE A 10 -13.23 -9.47 -0.06
CA ILE A 10 -12.44 -8.92 1.04
C ILE A 10 -13.22 -9.16 2.34
N SER A 11 -12.62 -9.85 3.31
CA SER A 11 -13.24 -9.99 4.63
C SER A 11 -12.74 -8.94 5.62
N ASN A 12 -11.50 -8.50 5.44
CA ASN A 12 -10.80 -7.57 6.31
C ASN A 12 -9.79 -6.74 5.52
N ILE A 13 -9.53 -5.52 6.00
CA ILE A 13 -8.48 -4.65 5.48
C ILE A 13 -7.37 -4.60 6.52
N ILE A 14 -6.14 -4.84 6.08
CA ILE A 14 -4.93 -4.74 6.89
C ILE A 14 -4.11 -3.58 6.34
N ILE A 15 -3.86 -2.59 7.18
CA ILE A 15 -3.10 -1.39 6.83
C ILE A 15 -1.82 -1.39 7.64
N ALA A 16 -0.68 -1.15 6.99
CA ALA A 16 0.61 -1.05 7.64
C ALA A 16 1.39 0.15 7.08
N GLY A 17 2.09 0.85 7.98
CA GLY A 17 3.02 1.93 7.66
C GLY A 17 4.46 1.45 7.68
N VAL A 18 5.23 1.72 6.64
CA VAL A 18 6.66 1.39 6.55
C VAL A 18 7.46 2.66 6.33
N TYR A 19 8.53 2.82 7.11
CA TYR A 19 9.53 3.86 6.88
C TYR A 19 10.91 3.19 6.80
N TYR A 20 11.57 3.34 5.66
CA TYR A 20 12.97 2.97 5.50
C TYR A 20 13.79 4.23 5.25
N PRO A 21 14.76 4.59 6.11
CA PRO A 21 15.45 5.88 6.03
C PRO A 21 16.43 6.02 4.84
N GLY A 22 16.60 4.97 4.04
CA GLY A 22 17.49 4.92 2.89
C GLY A 22 18.87 4.36 3.24
N SER A 23 19.49 3.58 2.33
CA SER A 23 20.74 2.84 2.58
C SER A 23 21.94 3.69 3.03
N ASN A 24 21.93 4.98 2.72
CA ASN A 24 22.98 5.92 3.12
C ASN A 24 22.78 6.51 4.53
N SER A 25 21.67 6.20 5.20
CA SER A 25 21.41 6.67 6.56
C SER A 25 22.14 5.83 7.59
N VAL A 26 22.72 6.47 8.62
CA VAL A 26 23.33 5.78 9.76
C VAL A 26 22.32 4.98 10.60
N TYR A 27 21.03 5.25 10.41
CA TYR A 27 19.93 4.56 11.08
C TYR A 27 19.30 3.48 10.20
N ALA A 28 19.80 3.26 8.98
CA ALA A 28 19.27 2.23 8.11
C ALA A 28 19.66 0.85 8.64
N PRO A 29 18.67 0.00 8.99
CA PRO A 29 18.96 -1.42 9.20
C PRO A 29 19.34 -2.07 7.85
N ASN A 30 19.80 -3.30 7.90
CA ASN A 30 20.01 -4.07 6.68
C ASN A 30 18.68 -4.20 5.91
N GLN A 31 18.72 -4.04 4.58
CA GLN A 31 17.53 -4.20 3.74
C GLN A 31 16.94 -5.60 3.88
N ASP A 32 17.78 -6.63 3.95
CA ASP A 32 17.36 -8.03 4.05
C ASP A 32 16.56 -8.27 5.34
N ASP A 33 16.95 -7.63 6.45
CA ASP A 33 16.23 -7.74 7.73
C ASP A 33 14.83 -7.15 7.65
N ILE A 34 14.68 -5.99 6.97
CA ILE A 34 13.36 -5.39 6.75
C ILE A 34 12.53 -6.25 5.81
N ILE A 35 13.10 -6.72 4.70
CA ILE A 35 12.42 -7.55 3.72
C ILE A 35 11.90 -8.83 4.39
N LEU A 36 12.75 -9.49 5.18
CA LEU A 36 12.39 -10.67 5.96
C LEU A 36 11.26 -10.35 6.94
N HIS A 37 11.41 -9.28 7.73
CA HIS A 37 10.41 -8.88 8.72
C HIS A 37 9.03 -8.63 8.09
N ILE A 38 8.98 -7.87 7.00
CA ILE A 38 7.71 -7.58 6.31
C ILE A 38 7.12 -8.87 5.72
N THR A 39 7.95 -9.70 5.08
CA THR A 39 7.51 -10.94 4.44
C THR A 39 6.91 -11.92 5.44
N GLU A 40 7.60 -12.16 6.56
CA GLU A 40 7.13 -13.06 7.62
C GLU A 40 5.80 -12.58 8.22
N ASN A 41 5.67 -11.27 8.46
CA ASN A 41 4.43 -10.69 8.97
C ASN A 41 3.28 -10.83 7.98
N VAL A 42 3.51 -10.57 6.69
CA VAL A 42 2.47 -10.73 5.66
C VAL A 42 2.04 -12.20 5.55
N HIS A 43 2.98 -13.14 5.56
CA HIS A 43 2.67 -14.58 5.58
C HIS A 43 1.90 -15.00 6.84
N HIS A 44 2.30 -14.51 8.00
CA HIS A 44 1.58 -14.77 9.25
C HIS A 44 0.13 -14.27 9.17
N LEU A 45 -0.08 -13.07 8.64
CA LEU A 45 -1.41 -12.47 8.49
C LEU A 45 -2.26 -13.17 7.44
N TYR A 46 -1.66 -13.66 6.35
CA TYR A 46 -2.34 -14.54 5.39
C TYR A 46 -2.81 -15.85 6.01
N LYS A 47 -2.03 -16.44 6.93
CA LYS A 47 -2.44 -17.67 7.66
C LYS A 47 -3.59 -17.39 8.63
N LYS A 48 -3.60 -16.20 9.24
CA LYS A 48 -4.56 -15.84 10.29
C LYS A 48 -5.92 -15.38 9.76
N TYR A 49 -5.95 -14.69 8.61
CA TYR A 49 -7.15 -14.07 8.10
C TYR A 49 -7.53 -14.58 6.71
N ALA A 50 -8.82 -14.87 6.50
CA ALA A 50 -9.32 -15.31 5.20
C ALA A 50 -9.54 -14.10 4.27
N LYS A 51 -8.91 -14.08 3.09
CA LYS A 51 -9.07 -13.03 2.07
C LYS A 51 -8.78 -11.60 2.58
N PRO A 52 -7.60 -11.34 3.18
CA PRO A 52 -7.21 -9.99 3.56
C PRO A 52 -6.98 -9.12 2.32
N LEU A 53 -7.38 -7.86 2.40
CA LEU A 53 -6.84 -6.80 1.56
C LEU A 53 -5.67 -6.18 2.30
N PHE A 54 -4.46 -6.29 1.73
CA PHE A 54 -3.28 -5.61 2.25
C PHE A 54 -3.14 -4.22 1.61
N ILE A 55 -2.84 -3.22 2.45
CA ILE A 55 -2.40 -1.89 2.04
C ILE A 55 -1.18 -1.54 2.90
N ILE A 56 0.00 -1.87 2.41
CA ILE A 56 1.27 -1.60 3.09
C ILE A 56 1.86 -0.37 2.40
N MET A 57 1.96 0.74 3.12
CA MET A 57 2.31 2.05 2.55
C MET A 57 3.37 2.77 3.36
N GLY A 58 4.04 3.73 2.73
CA GLY A 58 4.93 4.67 3.42
C GLY A 58 6.13 5.03 2.57
N ASP A 59 7.17 5.59 3.18
CA ASP A 59 8.39 6.04 2.49
C ASP A 59 9.45 4.93 2.53
N TYR A 60 9.72 4.37 1.35
CA TYR A 60 10.64 3.26 1.16
C TYR A 60 12.05 3.72 0.77
N ASN A 61 12.24 5.01 0.47
CA ASN A 61 13.49 5.54 -0.10
C ASN A 61 14.06 4.62 -1.21
N ASP A 62 15.17 3.92 -0.95
CA ASP A 62 15.84 3.01 -1.88
C ASP A 62 15.73 1.52 -1.49
N LEU A 63 14.75 1.15 -0.65
CA LEU A 63 14.43 -0.24 -0.34
C LEU A 63 13.88 -0.95 -1.58
N LYS A 64 14.49 -2.08 -1.94
CA LYS A 64 14.01 -2.92 -3.05
C LYS A 64 12.83 -3.76 -2.56
N VAL A 65 11.65 -3.51 -3.12
CA VAL A 65 10.40 -4.17 -2.69
C VAL A 65 10.00 -5.37 -3.56
N ASP A 66 10.74 -5.66 -4.63
CA ASP A 66 10.41 -6.72 -5.58
C ASP A 66 10.35 -8.09 -4.89
N GLU A 67 11.31 -8.38 -4.00
CA GLU A 67 11.33 -9.63 -3.25
C GLU A 67 10.10 -9.79 -2.34
N ILE A 68 9.68 -8.72 -1.66
CA ILE A 68 8.44 -8.72 -0.87
C ILE A 68 7.23 -8.96 -1.78
N CYS A 69 7.19 -8.30 -2.95
CA CYS A 69 6.09 -8.44 -3.89
C CYS A 69 5.96 -9.88 -4.40
N ASP A 70 7.08 -10.48 -4.80
CA ASP A 70 7.13 -11.84 -5.32
C ASP A 70 6.79 -12.87 -4.24
N ALA A 71 7.40 -12.76 -3.06
CA ALA A 71 7.18 -13.70 -1.95
C ALA A 71 5.78 -13.62 -1.34
N CYS A 72 5.13 -12.45 -1.38
CA CYS A 72 3.83 -12.23 -0.74
C CYS A 72 2.67 -12.07 -1.74
N HIS A 73 2.92 -12.24 -3.04
CA HIS A 73 1.95 -11.96 -4.11
C HIS A 73 1.33 -10.55 -4.00
N LEU A 74 2.16 -9.57 -3.66
CA LEU A 74 1.80 -8.15 -3.62
C LEU A 74 2.23 -7.46 -4.92
N LYS A 75 1.69 -6.27 -5.13
CA LYS A 75 2.07 -5.38 -6.22
C LYS A 75 2.34 -4.00 -5.68
N GLN A 76 3.46 -3.41 -6.10
CA GLN A 76 3.70 -1.98 -5.98
C GLN A 76 2.82 -1.24 -7.00
N ILE A 77 2.02 -0.27 -6.56
CA ILE A 77 1.04 0.41 -7.42
C ILE A 77 1.28 1.92 -7.63
N VAL A 78 2.20 2.54 -6.90
CA VAL A 78 2.49 3.98 -7.04
C VAL A 78 3.45 4.20 -8.20
N LYS A 79 2.98 4.82 -9.28
CA LYS A 79 3.77 5.08 -10.50
C LYS A 79 4.07 6.57 -10.73
N VAL A 80 3.58 7.42 -9.84
CA VAL A 80 3.71 8.87 -9.90
C VAL A 80 4.85 9.33 -8.99
N PRO A 81 5.58 10.42 -9.33
CA PRO A 81 6.60 10.97 -8.45
C PRO A 81 6.02 11.42 -7.11
N THR A 82 6.69 11.08 -6.02
CA THR A 82 6.29 11.42 -4.64
C THR A 82 7.28 12.33 -3.95
N ARG A 83 8.51 12.45 -4.45
CA ARG A 83 9.48 13.47 -4.04
C ARG A 83 10.27 13.98 -5.23
N LYS A 84 10.09 15.26 -5.60
CA LYS A 84 10.65 15.85 -6.83
C LYS A 84 10.30 14.98 -8.06
N LYS A 85 11.29 14.27 -8.64
CA LYS A 85 11.12 13.35 -9.78
C LYS A 85 11.19 11.88 -9.38
N ALA A 86 11.42 11.57 -8.11
CA ALA A 86 11.55 10.22 -7.58
C ALA A 86 10.22 9.71 -7.01
N THR A 87 10.04 8.39 -7.05
CA THR A 87 8.93 7.68 -6.41
C THR A 87 9.50 6.90 -5.23
N LEU A 88 9.40 7.49 -4.03
CA LEU A 88 9.95 6.94 -2.79
C LEU A 88 8.84 6.42 -1.88
N ASP A 89 7.73 7.14 -1.81
CA ASP A 89 6.52 6.65 -1.17
C ASP A 89 5.80 5.60 -2.02
N LEU A 90 5.69 4.38 -1.51
CA LEU A 90 5.12 3.23 -2.22
C LEU A 90 3.87 2.72 -1.49
N ILE A 91 3.05 1.97 -2.25
CA ILE A 91 1.93 1.19 -1.73
C ILE A 91 2.04 -0.21 -2.32
N LEU A 92 2.13 -1.22 -1.44
CA LEU A 92 2.09 -2.64 -1.77
C LEU A 92 0.70 -3.21 -1.44
N THR A 93 0.08 -3.90 -2.40
CA THR A 93 -1.26 -4.47 -2.22
C THR A 93 -1.47 -5.77 -2.99
N ASN A 94 -2.37 -6.64 -2.53
CA ASN A 94 -2.71 -7.91 -3.17
C ASN A 94 -3.96 -7.84 -4.07
N LYS A 95 -4.48 -6.64 -4.35
CA LYS A 95 -5.61 -6.45 -5.27
C LYS A 95 -5.22 -5.55 -6.43
N ASN A 96 -5.78 -5.88 -7.59
CA ASN A 96 -5.66 -5.06 -8.79
C ASN A 96 -6.70 -3.91 -8.76
N ASN A 97 -6.56 -2.98 -9.71
CA ASN A 97 -7.35 -1.76 -9.91
C ASN A 97 -8.86 -1.96 -10.18
N SER A 98 -9.45 -3.13 -9.87
CA SER A 98 -10.89 -3.36 -10.01
C SER A 98 -11.70 -2.82 -8.83
N LEU A 99 -11.05 -2.54 -7.70
CA LEU A 99 -11.72 -2.06 -6.48
C LEU A 99 -11.28 -0.66 -6.05
N TYR A 100 -10.09 -0.24 -6.46
CA TYR A 100 -9.49 1.05 -6.12
C TYR A 100 -8.97 1.74 -7.37
N ASN A 101 -9.01 3.07 -7.35
CA ASN A 101 -8.41 3.90 -8.37
C ASN A 101 -6.87 3.78 -8.33
N ASN A 102 -6.21 4.05 -9.45
CA ASN A 102 -4.76 4.20 -9.47
C ASN A 102 -4.34 5.31 -8.48
N PRO A 103 -3.24 5.14 -7.72
CA PRO A 103 -2.74 6.20 -6.85
C PRO A 103 -2.45 7.48 -7.64
N ILE A 104 -2.84 8.61 -7.06
CA ILE A 104 -2.47 9.95 -7.55
C ILE A 104 -1.69 10.67 -6.46
N THR A 105 -0.90 11.67 -6.86
CA THR A 105 -0.28 12.58 -5.90
C THR A 105 -1.15 13.78 -5.61
N LEU A 106 -1.09 14.24 -4.37
CA LEU A 106 -1.67 15.46 -3.87
C LEU A 106 -0.54 16.39 -3.39
N PRO A 107 -0.82 17.70 -3.22
CA PRO A 107 0.14 18.62 -2.61
C PRO A 107 0.69 18.10 -1.29
N SER A 108 1.93 18.47 -0.98
CA SER A 108 2.55 18.15 0.30
C SER A 108 1.78 18.82 1.46
N ILE A 109 1.82 18.17 2.62
CA ILE A 109 1.23 18.73 3.84
C ILE A 109 2.31 19.52 4.58
N GLY A 110 2.01 20.78 4.90
CA GLY A 110 2.91 21.64 5.66
C GLY A 110 4.24 21.91 4.93
N GLY A 111 5.34 21.73 5.65
CA GLY A 111 6.70 21.92 5.11
C GLY A 111 7.34 20.67 4.52
N SER A 112 6.57 19.59 4.30
CA SER A 112 7.11 18.36 3.72
C SER A 112 7.57 18.57 2.27
N ASP A 113 8.71 18.00 1.93
CA ASP A 113 9.20 17.91 0.55
C ASP A 113 8.70 16.66 -0.18
N HIS A 114 7.93 15.80 0.50
CA HIS A 114 7.18 14.68 -0.08
C HIS A 114 5.73 15.10 -0.39
N LEU A 115 5.26 14.71 -1.56
CA LEU A 115 3.87 14.79 -1.98
C LEU A 115 3.06 13.70 -1.29
N CYS A 116 1.80 13.99 -0.97
CA CYS A 116 0.90 12.98 -0.44
C CYS A 116 0.43 12.03 -1.54
N VAL A 117 0.22 10.76 -1.21
CA VAL A 117 -0.35 9.77 -2.14
C VAL A 117 -1.80 9.48 -1.74
N LEU A 118 -2.73 9.68 -2.67
CA LEU A 118 -4.13 9.31 -2.50
C LEU A 118 -4.40 7.98 -3.20
N TYR A 119 -4.83 6.99 -2.42
CA TYR A 119 -5.32 5.70 -2.90
C TYR A 119 -6.71 5.44 -2.34
N GLN A 120 -7.72 5.42 -3.20
CA GLN A 120 -9.12 5.42 -2.80
C GLN A 120 -9.97 4.39 -3.56
N PRO A 121 -11.03 3.84 -2.93
CA PRO A 121 -11.95 2.93 -3.59
C PRO A 121 -12.60 3.55 -4.84
N ILE A 122 -12.98 2.72 -5.79
CA ILE A 122 -13.82 3.16 -6.92
C ILE A 122 -15.24 3.40 -6.40
N GLU A 123 -15.80 4.57 -6.67
CA GLU A 123 -17.21 4.82 -6.38
C GLU A 123 -18.11 3.99 -7.31
N HIS A 124 -18.80 2.99 -6.78
CA HIS A 124 -19.89 2.33 -7.49
C HIS A 124 -21.16 3.19 -7.36
N THR A 125 -21.43 4.04 -8.35
CA THR A 125 -22.63 4.91 -8.41
C THR A 125 -23.95 4.17 -8.74
N ASN A 126 -23.96 2.85 -8.90
CA ASN A 126 -25.15 2.11 -9.29
C ASN A 126 -25.72 1.23 -8.17
N LEU A 127 -26.40 1.84 -7.21
CA LEU A 127 -27.49 1.19 -6.49
C LEU A 127 -28.80 1.89 -6.87
N LYS A 128 -29.28 1.64 -8.10
CA LYS A 128 -30.70 1.83 -8.40
C LYS A 128 -31.47 0.83 -7.55
N THR A 129 -31.95 1.28 -6.40
CA THR A 129 -32.98 0.57 -5.64
C THR A 129 -34.28 0.85 -6.35
N THR A 130 -34.64 -0.01 -7.30
CA THR A 130 -36.03 -0.08 -7.77
C THR A 130 -36.87 -0.59 -6.60
N LYS A 131 -37.87 0.19 -6.21
CA LYS A 131 -38.93 -0.21 -5.28
C LYS A 131 -39.79 -1.30 -5.91
#